data_AF-A0A943JND0-F1
#
_entry.id   AF-A0A943JND0-F1
#
_cell.length_a   1.000
_cell.length_b   1.000
_cell.length_c   1.000
_cell.angle_alpha   90.00
_cell.angle_beta   90.00
_cell.angle_gamma   90.00
#
_symmetry.space_group_name_H-M   'P 1'
#
loop_
_entity.id
_entity.type
_entity.pdbx_description
1 polymer ?
#
loop_
_entity_poly.entity_id
_entity_poly.type
_entity_poly.pdbx_seq_one_letter_code
_entity_poly.pdbx_strand_id
1 'polypeptide(L)'
;MDKINFNLCMKKQCKNCKNETKCFKKEKNMQIKAKRIDLLQQKVKKFQNDMVIKFLRSKGYQIDNTKMGLQRIHRQITQEGKKVIVNTKNEKLLRIGSYFVWDAYLEVKLVNSFTGKEI
;
A
#
# COMPACT_ATOMS: atom_id res chain seq x y z
N MET A 1 -29.99 7.40 -2.33
CA MET A 1 -28.64 7.77 -2.80
C MET A 1 -28.15 8.85 -1.85
N ASP A 2 -27.43 8.46 -0.80
CA ASP A 2 -26.89 9.42 0.16
C ASP A 2 -25.38 9.53 -0.04
N LYS A 3 -24.97 10.72 -0.46
CA LYS A 3 -23.56 11.08 -0.63
C LYS A 3 -22.93 11.17 0.76
N ILE A 4 -22.15 10.17 1.12
CA ILE A 4 -21.36 10.18 2.36
C ILE A 4 -20.34 11.33 2.28
N ASN A 5 -20.51 12.31 3.16
CA ASN A 5 -19.64 13.47 3.27
C ASN A 5 -18.31 13.05 3.94
N PHE A 6 -17.26 12.92 3.14
CA PHE A 6 -15.92 12.44 3.53
C PHE A 6 -15.32 13.17 4.75
N ASN A 7 -15.66 14.46 4.95
CA ASN A 7 -15.13 15.26 6.06
C ASN A 7 -15.64 14.83 7.44
N LEU A 8 -16.80 14.15 7.52
CA LEU A 8 -17.34 13.64 8.79
C LEU A 8 -16.65 12.33 9.24
N CYS A 9 -16.12 11.55 8.31
CA CYS A 9 -15.45 10.27 8.61
C CYS A 9 -14.09 10.48 9.30
N MET A 10 -13.35 11.51 8.90
CA MET A 10 -12.03 11.84 9.48
C MET A 10 -12.10 12.33 10.94
N LYS A 11 -13.26 12.82 11.40
CA LYS A 11 -13.45 13.37 12.76
C LYS A 11 -13.94 12.35 13.79
N LYS A 12 -14.06 11.04 13.46
CA LYS A 12 -14.59 9.98 14.35
C LYS A 12 -15.97 10.28 14.98
N GLN A 13 -16.79 11.13 14.36
CA GLN A 13 -18.12 11.52 14.88
C GLN A 13 -19.28 10.81 14.17
N CYS A 14 -19.09 9.59 13.67
CA CYS A 14 -20.18 8.83 13.06
C CYS A 14 -20.66 7.74 14.03
N LYS A 15 -21.80 7.97 14.69
CA LYS A 15 -22.47 7.02 15.62
C LYS A 15 -22.99 5.74 14.94
N ASN A 16 -22.84 5.59 13.62
CA ASN A 16 -23.37 4.49 12.82
C ASN A 16 -22.32 3.49 12.28
N CYS A 17 -21.07 3.55 12.73
CA CYS A 17 -20.07 2.52 12.42
C CYS A 17 -20.28 1.26 13.27
N LYS A 18 -21.40 0.55 13.08
CA LYS A 18 -21.70 -0.73 13.78
C LYS A 18 -21.23 -1.99 13.04
N ASN A 19 -20.56 -1.87 11.88
CA ASN A 19 -20.00 -3.02 11.17
C ASN A 19 -18.59 -2.68 10.66
N GLU A 20 -17.58 -2.95 11.48
CA GLU A 20 -16.17 -2.62 11.25
C GLU A 20 -15.49 -3.39 10.09
N THR A 21 -16.19 -4.29 9.41
CA THR A 21 -15.59 -5.19 8.41
C THR A 21 -15.66 -4.71 6.95
N LYS A 22 -16.26 -3.56 6.64
CA LYS A 22 -16.41 -3.06 5.24
C LYS A 22 -15.65 -1.79 4.86
N CYS A 23 -14.81 -1.23 5.74
CA CYS A 23 -14.10 0.03 5.47
C CYS A 23 -12.56 -0.08 5.36
N PHE A 24 -12.03 -1.24 4.96
CA PHE A 24 -10.61 -1.37 4.60
C PHE A 24 -10.38 -1.26 3.08
N LYS A 25 -10.95 -0.23 2.43
CA LYS A 25 -10.25 0.36 1.27
C LYS A 25 -9.06 1.12 1.86
N LYS A 26 -7.94 0.42 1.97
CA LYS A 26 -6.71 0.86 2.63
C LYS A 26 -5.98 1.88 1.74
N GLU A 27 -6.65 2.99 1.42
CA GLU A 27 -6.08 4.12 0.69
C GLU A 27 -5.23 4.94 1.67
N LYS A 28 -3.92 4.68 1.71
CA LYS A 28 -3.01 5.45 2.55
C LYS A 28 -2.35 6.54 1.70
N ASN A 29 -2.73 7.79 1.96
CA ASN A 29 -1.98 8.94 1.48
C ASN A 29 -0.61 8.97 2.18
N MET A 30 0.50 9.08 1.44
CA MET A 30 1.83 9.01 2.03
C MET A 30 2.79 10.03 1.46
N GLN A 31 3.40 10.79 2.36
CA GLN A 31 4.43 11.78 2.05
C GLN A 31 5.80 11.33 2.60
N ILE A 32 6.80 11.18 1.71
CA ILE A 32 8.18 10.81 2.05
C ILE A 32 9.10 11.95 1.62
N LYS A 33 10.06 12.33 2.48
CA LYS A 33 11.00 13.42 2.19
C LYS A 33 12.47 13.01 2.33
N ALA A 34 13.33 13.57 1.47
CA ALA A 34 14.78 13.45 1.56
C ALA A 34 15.49 14.64 0.90
N LYS A 35 16.69 14.98 1.37
CA LYS A 35 17.50 16.07 0.79
C LYS A 35 18.09 15.72 -0.57
N ARG A 36 18.31 14.43 -0.84
CA ARG A 36 18.80 13.91 -2.11
C ARG A 36 17.78 12.99 -2.76
N ILE A 37 17.72 13.00 -4.09
CA ILE A 37 16.75 12.23 -4.87
C ILE A 37 16.99 10.71 -4.78
N ASP A 38 18.24 10.27 -4.71
CA ASP A 38 18.61 8.87 -4.56
C ASP A 38 18.17 8.32 -3.19
N LEU A 39 18.35 9.10 -2.12
CA LEU A 39 17.84 8.77 -0.80
C LEU A 39 16.32 8.75 -0.76
N LEU A 40 15.65 9.63 -1.50
CA LEU A 40 14.20 9.61 -1.61
C LEU A 40 13.73 8.30 -2.26
N GLN A 41 14.32 7.92 -3.39
CA GLN A 41 13.99 6.68 -4.11
C GLN A 41 14.19 5.45 -3.23
N GLN A 42 15.29 5.38 -2.47
CA GLN A 42 15.54 4.30 -1.51
C GLN A 42 14.46 4.24 -0.43
N LYS A 43 14.06 5.38 0.14
CA LYS A 43 12.98 5.45 1.14
C LYS A 43 11.63 5.04 0.58
N VAL A 44 11.27 5.49 -0.62
CA VAL A 44 10.03 5.12 -1.31
C VAL A 44 9.99 3.61 -1.56
N LYS A 45 11.08 3.04 -2.11
CA LYS A 45 11.17 1.60 -2.36
C LYS A 45 11.07 0.78 -1.08
N LYS A 46 11.78 1.18 -0.02
CA LYS A 46 11.67 0.55 1.29
C LYS A 46 10.24 0.58 1.81
N PHE A 47 9.58 1.73 1.71
CA PHE A 47 8.20 1.89 2.15
C PHE A 47 7.21 1.00 1.38
N GLN A 48 7.33 0.94 0.05
CA GLN A 48 6.52 0.05 -0.80
C GLN A 48 6.71 -1.42 -0.39
N ASN A 49 7.96 -1.86 -0.19
CA ASN A 49 8.26 -3.22 0.26
C ASN A 49 7.63 -3.52 1.62
N ASP A 50 7.78 -2.62 2.60
CA ASP A 50 7.19 -2.78 3.93
C ASP A 50 5.66 -2.87 3.87
N MET A 51 5.02 -2.13 2.97
CA MET A 51 3.58 -2.19 2.75
C MET A 51 3.14 -3.54 2.20
N VAL A 52 3.86 -4.06 1.20
CA VAL A 52 3.61 -5.37 0.62
C VAL A 52 3.78 -6.48 1.66
N ILE A 53 4.85 -6.43 2.47
CA ILE A 53 5.08 -7.39 3.55
C ILE A 53 3.91 -7.40 4.54
N LYS A 54 3.49 -6.21 5.00
CA LYS A 54 2.37 -6.09 5.93
C LYS A 54 1.07 -6.61 5.34
N PHE A 55 0.82 -6.34 4.06
CA PHE A 55 -0.36 -6.84 3.36
C PHE A 55 -0.35 -8.38 3.25
N LEU A 56 0.77 -8.96 2.83
CA LEU A 56 0.90 -10.42 2.71
C LEU A 56 0.81 -11.13 4.07
N ARG A 57 1.42 -10.57 5.13
CA ARG A 57 1.23 -11.07 6.51
C ARG A 57 -0.23 -11.05 6.92
N SER A 58 -0.98 -9.99 6.59
CA SER A 58 -2.42 -9.94 6.87
C SER A 58 -3.25 -10.96 6.08
N LYS A 59 -2.70 -11.50 4.98
CA LYS A 59 -3.29 -12.59 4.20
C LYS A 59 -2.81 -13.99 4.65
N GLY A 60 -1.99 -14.08 5.70
CA GLY A 60 -1.53 -15.34 6.29
C GLY A 60 -0.16 -15.83 5.83
N TYR A 61 0.57 -15.07 4.99
CA TYR A 61 1.90 -15.46 4.56
C TYR A 61 2.95 -15.18 5.66
N GLN A 62 3.73 -16.20 6.03
CA GLN A 62 4.88 -16.03 6.91
C GLN A 62 6.06 -15.47 6.13
N ILE A 63 6.43 -14.21 6.43
CA ILE A 63 7.53 -13.53 5.76
C ILE A 63 8.63 -13.25 6.76
N ASP A 64 9.79 -13.88 6.55
CA ASP A 64 11.03 -13.46 7.17
C ASP A 64 11.45 -12.13 6.55
N ASN A 65 11.85 -11.15 7.37
CA ASN A 65 12.28 -9.81 6.91
C ASN A 65 13.62 -9.83 6.12
N THR A 66 14.03 -10.98 5.60
CA THR A 66 15.25 -11.15 4.81
C THR A 66 14.93 -11.09 3.31
N LYS A 67 15.92 -10.68 2.50
CA LYS A 67 15.80 -10.66 1.04
C LYS A 67 15.42 -12.05 0.48
N MET A 68 15.99 -13.11 1.08
CA MET A 68 15.68 -14.49 0.71
C MET A 68 14.24 -14.88 1.07
N GLY A 69 13.73 -14.47 2.24
CA GLY A 69 12.35 -14.70 2.65
C GLY A 69 11.34 -14.08 1.68
N LEU A 70 11.58 -12.84 1.28
CA LEU A 70 10.80 -12.15 0.25
C LEU A 70 10.80 -12.88 -1.10
N GLN A 71 11.97 -13.37 -1.55
CA GLN A 71 12.08 -14.14 -2.80
C GLN A 71 11.34 -15.47 -2.73
N ARG A 72 11.41 -16.17 -1.59
CA ARG A 72 10.67 -17.42 -1.38
C ARG A 72 9.16 -17.20 -1.45
N ILE A 73 8.66 -16.18 -0.78
CA ILE A 73 7.23 -15.86 -0.79
C ILE A 73 6.76 -15.39 -2.17
N HIS A 74 7.58 -14.62 -2.89
CA HIS A 74 7.28 -14.27 -4.28
C HIS A 74 7.14 -15.51 -5.17
N ARG A 75 8.04 -16.49 -5.03
CA ARG A 75 7.97 -17.77 -5.76
C ARG A 75 6.72 -18.55 -5.37
N GLN A 76 6.40 -18.63 -4.08
CA GLN A 76 5.18 -19.30 -3.59
C GLN A 76 3.92 -18.68 -4.18
N ILE A 77 3.78 -17.35 -4.11
CA ILE A 77 2.63 -16.61 -4.67
C ILE A 77 2.48 -16.88 -6.17
N THR A 78 3.61 -16.92 -6.89
CA THR A 78 3.62 -17.21 -8.33
C THR A 78 3.20 -18.66 -8.62
N GLN A 79 3.65 -19.62 -7.82
CA GLN A 79 3.25 -21.04 -7.91
C GLN A 79 1.77 -21.24 -7.60
N GLU A 80 1.19 -20.45 -6.70
CA GLU A 80 -0.25 -20.41 -6.43
C GLU A 80 -1.07 -19.77 -7.57
N GLY A 81 -0.42 -19.32 -8.65
CA GLY A 81 -1.07 -18.62 -9.76
C GLY A 81 -1.58 -17.24 -9.36
N LYS A 82 -0.94 -16.59 -8.38
CA LYS A 82 -1.27 -15.26 -7.88
C LYS A 82 -0.14 -14.28 -8.17
N LYS A 83 -0.44 -12.98 -8.15
CA LYS A 83 0.55 -11.90 -8.23
C LYS A 83 0.15 -10.75 -7.33
N VAL A 84 1.15 -10.10 -6.74
CA VAL A 84 0.96 -8.87 -5.96
C VAL A 84 1.11 -7.68 -6.90
N ILE A 85 0.12 -6.79 -6.90
CA ILE A 85 0.17 -5.53 -7.63
C ILE A 85 0.22 -4.39 -6.61
N VAL A 86 1.17 -3.48 -6.81
CA VAL A 86 1.24 -2.21 -6.09
C VAL A 86 0.84 -1.11 -7.07
N ASN A 87 -0.35 -0.54 -6.86
CA ASN A 87 -0.84 0.57 -7.64
C ASN A 87 -0.52 1.88 -6.93
N THR A 88 0.19 2.76 -7.61
CA THR A 88 0.45 4.13 -7.17
C THR A 88 -0.54 5.06 -7.86
N LYS A 89 -1.31 5.85 -7.09
CA LYS A 89 -2.27 6.85 -7.59
C LYS A 89 -1.88 8.25 -7.12
N ASN A 90 -2.16 9.24 -7.96
CA ASN A 90 -1.88 10.66 -7.71
C ASN A 90 -0.42 10.90 -7.27
N GLU A 91 0.52 10.20 -7.90
CA GLU A 91 1.95 10.35 -7.61
C GLU A 91 2.43 11.75 -7.95
N LYS A 92 3.09 12.39 -6.98
CA LYS A 92 3.69 13.71 -7.12
C LYS A 92 5.09 13.67 -6.56
N LEU A 93 6.04 14.17 -7.35
CA LEU A 93 7.39 14.46 -6.90
C LEU A 93 7.56 15.98 -6.88
N LEU A 94 7.75 16.53 -5.68
CA LEU A 94 7.87 17.97 -5.45
C LEU A 94 9.27 18.29 -4.93
N ARG A 95 9.79 19.47 -5.28
CA ARG A 95 10.97 20.05 -4.65
C ARG A 95 10.53 21.22 -3.78
N ILE A 96 10.68 21.09 -2.47
CA ILE A 96 10.30 22.10 -1.48
C ILE A 96 11.58 22.55 -0.77
N GLY A 97 12.08 23.73 -1.14
CA GLY A 97 13.36 24.25 -0.68
C GLY A 97 14.52 23.29 -1.00
N SER A 98 15.23 22.85 0.03
CA SER A 98 16.35 21.89 -0.04
C SER A 98 15.94 20.42 0.02
N TYR A 99 14.64 20.11 -0.04
CA TYR A 99 14.11 18.75 0.05
C TYR A 99 13.37 18.35 -1.22
N PHE A 100 13.49 17.07 -1.57
CA PHE A 100 12.58 16.37 -2.45
C PHE A 100 11.51 15.67 -1.62
N VAL A 101 10.26 15.76 -2.07
CA VAL A 101 9.07 15.21 -1.42
C VAL A 101 8.31 14.36 -2.42
N TRP A 102 8.11 13.09 -2.07
CA TRP A 102 7.27 12.16 -2.81
C TRP A 102 5.94 12.02 -2.09
N ASP A 103 4.85 12.26 -2.80
CA ASP A 103 3.48 12.16 -2.29
C ASP A 103 2.67 11.26 -3.21
N ALA A 104 2.13 10.17 -2.68
CA ALA A 104 1.27 9.29 -3.46
C ALA A 104 0.34 8.46 -2.60
N TYR A 105 -0.71 7.96 -3.24
CA TYR A 105 -1.59 6.95 -2.69
C TYR A 105 -1.13 5.58 -3.18
N LEU A 106 -0.88 4.67 -2.24
CA LEU A 106 -0.49 3.30 -2.56
C LEU A 106 -1.62 2.33 -2.20
N GLU A 107 -1.95 1.47 -3.16
CA GLU A 107 -2.92 0.39 -3.02
C GLU A 107 -2.22 -0.93 -3.38
N VAL A 108 -2.22 -1.88 -2.45
CA VAL A 108 -1.64 -3.22 -2.66
C VAL A 108 -2.76 -4.23 -2.83
N LYS A 109 -2.71 -5.02 -3.90
CA LYS A 109 -3.68 -6.07 -4.22
C LYS A 109 -3.00 -7.40 -4.46
N LEU A 110 -3.69 -8.48 -4.07
CA LEU A 110 -3.38 -9.83 -4.51
C LEU A 110 -4.39 -10.17 -5.60
N VAL A 111 -3.90 -10.49 -6.79
CA VAL A 111 -4.77 -10.87 -7.90
C VAL A 111 -4.37 -12.23 -8.44
N ASN A 112 -5.32 -12.93 -9.04
CA ASN A 112 -5.02 -14.12 -9.82
C ASN A 112 -4.20 -13.72 -11.06
N SER A 113 -3.10 -14.43 -11.31
CA SER A 113 -2.17 -14.14 -12.40
C SER A 113 -2.80 -14.33 -13.77
N PHE A 114 -3.74 -15.28 -13.90
CA PHE A 114 -4.40 -15.63 -15.16
C PHE A 114 -5.63 -14.75 -15.43
N THR A 115 -6.47 -14.51 -14.43
CA THR A 115 -7.74 -13.77 -14.63
C THR A 115 -7.64 -12.28 -14.29
N GLY A 116 -6.59 -11.85 -13.58
CA GLY A 116 -6.43 -10.46 -13.13
C GLY A 116 -7.43 -10.02 -12.05
N LYS A 117 -8.29 -10.93 -11.58
CA LYS A 117 -9.30 -10.64 -10.54
C LYS A 117 -8.67 -10.67 -9.15
N GLU A 118 -9.14 -9.78 -8.28
CA GLU A 118 -8.70 -9.67 -6.88
C GLU A 118 -9.17 -10.87 -6.04
N ILE A 119 -8.31 -11.32 -5.11
CA ILE A 119 -8.51 -12.48 -4.22
C ILE A 119 -8.63 -12.05 -2.74
#